data_AF-A0A0V0VUA9-F1
#
_entry.id   AF-A0A0V0VUA9-F1
#
_cell.length_a   1.000
_cell.length_b   1.000
_cell.length_c   1.000
_cell.angle_alpha   90.00
_cell.angle_beta   90.00
_cell.angle_gamma   90.00
#
_symmetry.space_group_name_H-M   'P 1'
#
loop_
_entity.id
_entity.type
_entity.pdbx_description
1 polymer ?
#
loop_
_entity_poly.entity_id
_entity_poly.type
_entity_poly.pdbx_seq_one_letter_code
_entity_poly.pdbx_strand_id
1 'polypeptide(L)'
;LYCCALTDHCNQSYLKKKLREESVLRSSESENMASGETLAERYKREDKEISKAFWEVLDINSRGTILLRFKYYVWRMLDIPATWMKENVVDPLQKDRKIPYYHQRFNRVRTIDECAVDDMVCYEEAQMQFHLDKMVDGYILDILRNRMQRCREYYMNNAEYKCAKCIDDFEQAELNYYIKYGDMGYYGDVLTAYTKQKHRMIWERRHPEIMAARAEAREEHKRQMELGNYDPSFWKRKDPRLYKDYLISIFTPYNYSSFLRFKRDEPSQDPKFYKEREEARQKGEYKEPANPNLIWP
;
A
#
# COMPACT_ATOMS: atom_id res chain seq x y z
N LEU A 1 -32.19 -12.53 20.41
CA LEU A 1 -31.94 -12.27 21.85
C LEU A 1 -30.72 -13.01 22.43
N TYR A 2 -29.81 -13.59 21.65
CA TYR A 2 -28.49 -14.00 22.16
C TYR A 2 -27.45 -13.86 21.05
N CYS A 3 -26.75 -12.71 20.98
CA CYS A 3 -25.52 -12.57 20.19
C CYS A 3 -24.66 -11.37 20.61
N CYS A 4 -24.64 -11.00 21.91
CA CYS A 4 -23.95 -9.77 22.36
C CYS A 4 -22.96 -9.92 23.53
N ALA A 5 -22.53 -11.12 23.94
CA ALA A 5 -21.84 -11.25 25.24
C ALA A 5 -20.34 -11.61 25.21
N LEU A 6 -19.69 -11.80 24.04
CA LEU A 6 -18.29 -12.29 24.00
C LEU A 6 -17.30 -11.39 23.24
N THR A 7 -17.75 -10.28 22.65
CA THR A 7 -16.91 -9.29 21.95
C THR A 7 -16.42 -8.13 22.84
N ASP A 8 -16.86 -8.08 24.09
CA ASP A 8 -16.77 -6.84 24.87
C ASP A 8 -15.42 -6.62 25.55
N HIS A 9 -14.69 -7.66 25.95
CA HIS A 9 -13.42 -7.48 26.68
C HIS A 9 -12.24 -7.04 25.78
N CYS A 10 -12.17 -7.54 24.54
CA CYS A 10 -11.11 -7.16 23.59
C CYS A 10 -11.38 -5.76 22.99
N ASN A 11 -12.64 -5.46 22.67
CA ASN A 11 -13.06 -4.12 22.25
C ASN A 11 -12.92 -3.10 23.39
N GLN A 12 -13.23 -3.43 24.65
CA GLN A 12 -13.00 -2.52 25.78
C GLN A 12 -11.52 -2.26 26.02
N SER A 13 -10.63 -3.23 25.82
CA SER A 13 -9.17 -3.02 25.95
C SER A 13 -8.65 -2.07 24.87
N TYR A 14 -9.06 -2.28 23.61
CA TYR A 14 -8.67 -1.43 22.49
C TYR A 14 -9.29 -0.03 22.58
N LEU A 15 -10.57 0.09 22.95
CA LEU A 15 -11.22 1.37 23.25
C LEU A 15 -10.58 2.05 24.45
N LYS A 16 -10.27 1.36 25.55
CA LYS A 16 -9.57 1.97 26.69
C LYS A 16 -8.17 2.42 26.33
N LYS A 17 -7.45 1.69 25.47
CA LYS A 17 -6.12 2.09 25.00
C LYS A 17 -6.21 3.29 24.05
N LYS A 18 -7.15 3.28 23.11
CA LYS A 18 -7.43 4.39 22.20
C LYS A 18 -7.93 5.64 22.92
N LEU A 19 -8.84 5.50 23.89
CA LEU A 19 -9.33 6.58 24.74
C LEU A 19 -8.21 7.11 25.66
N ARG A 20 -7.28 6.26 26.10
CA ARG A 20 -6.11 6.69 26.88
C ARG A 20 -5.11 7.45 26.00
N GLU A 21 -4.83 6.97 24.80
CA GLU A 21 -4.01 7.65 23.78
C GLU A 21 -4.65 8.99 23.37
N GLU A 22 -5.97 9.02 23.12
CA GLU A 22 -6.74 10.24 22.83
C GLU A 22 -6.77 11.20 24.03
N SER A 23 -6.83 10.71 25.27
CA SER A 23 -6.78 11.55 26.47
C SER A 23 -5.40 12.17 26.71
N VAL A 24 -4.32 11.44 26.40
CA VAL A 24 -2.93 11.93 26.47
C VAL A 24 -2.65 12.96 25.37
N LEU A 25 -3.18 12.74 24.16
CA LEU A 25 -3.14 13.72 23.07
C LEU A 25 -3.93 14.99 23.41
N ARG A 26 -5.10 14.84 24.03
CA ARG A 26 -5.95 15.99 24.40
C ARG A 26 -5.38 16.76 25.60
N SER A 27 -4.70 16.11 26.54
CA SER A 27 -4.00 16.78 27.64
C SER A 27 -2.77 17.54 27.13
N SER A 28 -1.97 16.96 26.23
CA SER A 28 -0.84 17.67 25.62
C SER A 28 -1.28 18.83 24.74
N GLU A 29 -2.38 18.71 23.99
CA GLU A 29 -2.96 19.84 23.24
C GLU A 29 -3.40 20.99 24.16
N SER A 30 -3.97 20.69 25.33
CA SER A 30 -4.40 21.70 26.31
C SER A 30 -3.24 22.43 26.99
N GLU A 31 -2.15 21.72 27.33
CA GLU A 31 -0.92 22.31 27.87
C GLU A 31 -0.21 23.18 26.82
N ASN A 32 -0.24 22.75 25.56
CA ASN A 32 0.39 23.47 24.46
C ASN A 32 -0.43 24.66 23.92
N MET A 33 -1.74 24.74 24.19
CA MET A 33 -2.53 25.95 23.96
C MET A 33 -2.27 27.01 25.03
N ALA A 34 -1.92 26.60 26.25
CA ALA A 34 -1.58 27.51 27.34
C ALA A 34 -0.20 28.18 27.15
N SER A 35 0.71 27.58 26.38
CA SER A 35 2.04 28.13 26.06
C SER A 35 2.06 29.13 24.90
N GLY A 36 0.97 29.28 24.14
CA GLY A 36 0.89 30.18 22.98
C GLY A 36 1.76 29.76 21.78
N GLU A 37 2.29 28.53 21.78
CA GLU A 37 3.19 28.02 20.74
C GLU A 37 2.45 27.67 19.45
N THR A 38 3.05 28.03 18.31
CA THR A 38 2.49 27.66 17.00
C THR A 38 2.69 26.16 16.73
N LEU A 39 1.76 25.54 15.99
CA LEU A 39 1.87 24.12 15.58
C LEU A 39 3.20 23.82 14.86
N ALA A 40 3.74 24.78 14.11
CA ALA A 40 5.01 24.65 13.42
C ALA A 40 6.21 24.61 14.38
N GLU A 41 6.18 25.40 15.46
CA GLU A 41 7.22 25.37 16.50
C GLU A 41 7.21 24.06 17.26
N ARG A 42 6.02 23.47 17.49
CA ARG A 42 5.88 22.13 18.09
C ARG A 42 6.54 21.05 17.25
N TYR A 43 6.21 20.96 15.96
CA TYR A 43 6.85 19.98 15.07
C TYR A 43 8.36 20.14 15.01
N LYS A 44 8.88 21.39 15.04
CA LYS A 44 10.32 21.63 15.11
C LYS A 44 10.96 21.10 16.40
N ARG A 45 10.28 21.21 17.54
CA ARG A 45 10.76 20.67 18.82
C ARG A 45 10.76 19.15 18.79
N GLU A 46 9.65 18.55 18.37
CA GLU A 46 9.51 17.09 18.23
C GLU A 46 10.59 16.51 17.31
N ASP A 47 10.83 17.13 16.14
CA ASP A 47 11.90 16.72 15.22
C ASP A 47 13.29 16.75 15.88
N LYS A 48 13.57 17.77 16.71
CA LYS A 48 14.84 17.87 17.45
C LYS A 48 14.98 16.79 18.51
N GLU A 49 13.90 16.48 19.23
CA GLU A 49 13.88 15.40 20.22
C GLU A 49 14.06 14.03 19.57
N ILE A 50 13.37 13.78 18.45
CA ILE A 50 13.52 12.54 17.65
C ILE A 50 14.95 12.41 17.13
N SER A 51 15.53 13.49 16.60
CA SER A 51 16.91 13.49 16.11
C SER A 51 17.91 13.21 17.23
N LYS A 52 17.75 13.83 18.41
CA LYS A 52 18.60 13.57 19.58
C LYS A 52 18.50 12.11 20.03
N ALA A 53 17.28 11.60 20.21
CA ALA A 53 17.03 10.21 20.60
C ALA A 53 17.63 9.22 19.58
N PHE A 54 17.52 9.50 18.29
CA PHE A 54 18.13 8.70 17.22
C PHE A 54 19.66 8.62 17.38
N TRP A 55 20.31 9.76 17.62
CA TRP A 55 21.76 9.82 17.81
C TRP A 55 22.23 9.16 19.11
N GLU A 56 21.45 9.25 20.19
CA GLU A 56 21.72 8.54 21.44
C GLU A 56 21.68 7.02 21.25
N VAL A 57 20.63 6.51 20.57
CA VAL A 57 20.52 5.08 20.25
C VAL A 57 21.68 4.61 19.36
N LEU A 58 22.08 5.41 18.38
CA LEU A 58 23.23 5.10 17.52
C LEU A 58 24.56 5.10 18.28
N ASP A 59 24.77 6.06 19.20
CA ASP A 59 25.97 6.08 20.03
C ASP A 59 26.06 4.80 20.84
N ILE A 60 24.96 4.38 21.49
CA ILE A 60 24.89 3.13 22.26
C ILE A 60 25.20 1.92 21.36
N ASN A 61 24.57 1.82 20.19
CA ASN A 61 24.76 0.70 19.24
C ASN A 61 26.18 0.64 18.64
N SER A 62 26.88 1.77 18.58
CA SER A 62 28.24 1.84 18.01
C SER A 62 29.33 1.37 18.99
N ARG A 63 29.01 1.21 20.28
CA ARG A 63 29.97 0.76 21.30
C ARG A 63 30.26 -0.74 21.12
N GLY A 64 31.53 -1.10 21.01
CA GLY A 64 32.01 -2.50 20.98
C GLY A 64 32.73 -2.91 19.69
N THR A 65 32.36 -2.36 18.53
CA THR A 65 32.98 -2.69 17.23
C THR A 65 33.62 -1.46 16.59
N ILE A 66 34.92 -1.54 16.24
CA ILE A 66 35.68 -0.42 15.69
C ILE A 66 35.06 0.11 14.39
N LEU A 67 34.57 -0.76 13.51
CA LEU A 67 33.94 -0.37 12.23
C LEU A 67 32.63 0.41 12.43
N LEU A 68 31.77 -0.05 13.34
CA LEU A 68 30.50 0.62 13.65
C LEU A 68 30.74 1.98 14.31
N ARG A 69 31.73 2.07 15.21
CA ARG A 69 32.17 3.32 15.85
C ARG A 69 32.73 4.31 14.83
N PHE A 70 33.57 3.85 13.90
CA PHE A 70 34.09 4.69 12.82
C PHE A 70 32.97 5.20 11.92
N LYS A 71 32.07 4.33 11.47
CA LYS A 71 30.90 4.69 10.66
C LYS A 71 30.05 5.76 11.35
N TYR A 72 29.80 5.61 12.66
CA TYR A 72 29.08 6.60 13.47
C TYR A 72 29.74 7.98 13.39
N TYR A 73 31.05 8.07 13.62
CA TYR A 73 31.75 9.36 13.57
C TYR A 73 31.76 9.98 12.17
N VAL A 74 31.93 9.19 11.11
CA VAL A 74 31.83 9.69 9.72
C VAL A 74 30.45 10.27 9.46
N TRP A 75 29.39 9.53 9.81
CA TRP A 75 28.01 10.00 9.66
C TRP A 75 27.74 11.27 10.49
N ARG A 76 28.25 11.32 11.72
CA ARG A 76 28.12 12.46 12.62
C ARG A 76 28.86 13.69 12.10
N MET A 77 30.03 13.54 11.51
CA MET A 77 30.79 14.64 10.89
C MET A 77 30.04 15.26 9.71
N LEU A 78 29.25 14.48 8.97
CA LEU A 78 28.46 14.99 7.85
C LEU A 78 27.13 15.62 8.32
N ASP A 79 26.49 15.07 9.35
CA ASP A 79 25.18 15.55 9.82
C ASP A 79 25.27 16.86 10.63
N ILE A 80 26.31 17.07 11.42
CA ILE A 80 26.50 18.31 12.21
C ILE A 80 26.48 19.58 11.31
N PRO A 81 27.29 19.66 10.23
CA PRO A 81 27.23 20.83 9.35
C PRO A 81 25.90 20.94 8.59
N ALA A 82 25.26 19.81 8.24
CA ALA A 82 23.98 19.80 7.55
C ALA A 82 22.84 20.33 8.44
N THR A 83 22.78 19.89 9.70
CA THR A 83 21.83 20.37 10.71
C THR A 83 22.07 21.84 11.04
N TRP A 84 23.34 22.26 11.19
CA TRP A 84 23.70 23.67 11.35
C TRP A 84 23.19 24.53 10.18
N MET A 85 23.37 24.07 8.93
CA MET A 85 22.91 24.80 7.75
C MET A 85 21.37 24.88 7.70
N LYS A 86 20.67 23.79 8.03
CA LYS A 86 19.20 23.77 8.11
C LYS A 86 18.70 24.80 9.12
N GLU A 87 19.23 24.78 10.34
CA GLU A 87 18.76 25.63 11.44
C GLU A 87 19.15 27.10 11.25
N ASN A 88 20.37 27.39 10.81
CA ASN A 88 20.87 28.77 10.76
C ASN A 88 20.63 29.48 9.43
N VAL A 89 20.47 28.75 8.32
CA VAL A 89 20.32 29.35 6.98
C VAL A 89 18.93 29.09 6.41
N VAL A 90 18.49 27.83 6.36
CA VAL A 90 17.24 27.46 5.64
C VAL A 90 16.00 27.87 6.43
N ASP A 91 15.92 27.49 7.70
CA ASP A 91 14.78 27.75 8.57
C ASP A 91 14.41 29.23 8.72
N PRO A 92 15.33 30.17 8.99
CA PRO A 92 14.99 31.60 9.06
C PRO A 92 14.54 32.14 7.70
N LEU A 93 15.22 31.73 6.64
CA LEU A 93 14.91 32.15 5.27
C LEU A 93 13.51 31.66 4.81
N GLN A 94 13.09 30.50 5.32
CA GLN A 94 11.77 29.93 5.07
C GLN A 94 10.68 30.55 5.95
N LYS A 95 11.01 30.99 7.17
CA LYS A 95 10.05 31.65 8.08
C LYS A 95 9.42 32.88 7.45
N ASP A 96 10.24 33.68 6.77
CA ASP A 96 9.79 34.94 6.16
C ASP A 96 9.15 34.75 4.78
N ARG A 97 9.33 33.59 4.14
CA ARG A 97 8.95 33.34 2.72
C ARG A 97 7.98 32.18 2.51
N LYS A 98 7.28 31.72 3.55
CA LYS A 98 6.33 30.60 3.42
C LYS A 98 5.03 31.05 2.77
N ILE A 99 4.80 30.64 1.52
CA ILE A 99 3.54 30.87 0.82
C ILE A 99 2.53 29.80 1.29
N PRO A 100 1.32 30.19 1.77
CA PRO A 100 0.30 29.23 2.14
C PRO A 100 -0.20 28.51 0.88
N TYR A 101 -0.27 27.18 0.94
CA TYR A 101 -0.93 26.36 -0.06
C TYR A 101 -2.15 25.70 0.57
N TYR A 102 -3.23 25.57 -0.21
CA TYR A 102 -4.47 24.96 0.24
C TYR A 102 -4.74 23.70 -0.57
N HIS A 103 -5.32 22.71 0.08
CA HIS A 103 -5.83 21.55 -0.63
C HIS A 103 -7.13 21.93 -1.35
N GLN A 104 -7.18 21.73 -2.66
CA GLN A 104 -8.37 21.98 -3.44
C GLN A 104 -9.49 21.03 -3.01
N ARG A 105 -10.69 21.56 -2.80
CA ARG A 105 -11.88 20.78 -2.45
C ARG A 105 -12.84 20.82 -3.63
N PHE A 106 -13.08 19.65 -4.22
CA PHE A 106 -14.10 19.48 -5.25
C PHE A 106 -15.41 19.09 -4.59
N ASN A 107 -16.49 19.79 -4.95
CA ASN A 107 -17.84 19.40 -4.54
C ASN A 107 -18.27 18.17 -5.34
N ARG A 108 -19.12 17.33 -4.76
CA ARG A 108 -19.68 16.18 -5.48
C ARG A 108 -20.63 16.68 -6.56
N VAL A 109 -20.45 16.17 -7.77
CA VAL A 109 -21.38 16.32 -8.87
C VAL A 109 -22.41 15.18 -8.83
N ARG A 110 -23.54 15.38 -9.49
CA ARG A 110 -24.50 14.33 -9.83
C ARG A 110 -23.80 13.13 -10.51
N THR A 111 -24.23 11.92 -10.16
CA THR A 111 -23.74 10.68 -10.76
C THR A 111 -24.48 10.34 -12.06
N ILE A 112 -23.89 9.47 -12.88
CA ILE A 112 -24.39 9.15 -14.22
C ILE A 112 -25.79 8.55 -14.26
N ASP A 113 -26.20 7.88 -13.20
CA ASP A 113 -27.52 7.26 -13.06
C ASP A 113 -28.66 8.26 -12.89
N GLU A 114 -28.36 9.49 -12.47
CA GLU A 114 -29.32 10.58 -12.33
C GLU A 114 -29.34 11.53 -13.55
N CYS A 115 -28.38 11.41 -14.46
CA CYS A 115 -28.31 12.24 -15.66
C CYS A 115 -29.33 11.79 -16.71
N ALA A 116 -29.85 12.73 -17.50
CA ALA A 116 -30.63 12.41 -18.69
C ALA A 116 -29.69 11.87 -19.80
N VAL A 117 -30.21 11.00 -20.67
CA VAL A 117 -29.40 10.34 -21.72
C VAL A 117 -28.84 11.35 -22.72
N ASP A 118 -29.60 12.41 -23.00
CA ASP A 118 -29.23 13.42 -24.00
C ASP A 118 -28.45 14.62 -23.41
N ASP A 119 -28.26 14.67 -22.09
CA ASP A 119 -27.58 15.77 -21.41
C ASP A 119 -26.07 15.56 -21.35
N MET A 120 -25.37 16.10 -22.35
CA MET A 120 -23.92 16.02 -22.47
C MET A 120 -23.17 16.76 -21.36
N VAL A 121 -23.75 17.84 -20.81
CA VAL A 121 -23.08 18.61 -19.75
C VAL A 121 -23.04 17.80 -18.46
N CYS A 122 -24.18 17.22 -18.07
CA CYS A 122 -24.26 16.31 -16.91
C CYS A 122 -23.30 15.11 -17.07
N TYR A 123 -23.23 14.57 -18.29
CA TYR A 123 -22.31 13.47 -18.62
C TYR A 123 -20.84 13.85 -18.40
N GLU A 124 -20.41 14.98 -18.96
CA GLU A 124 -19.02 15.42 -18.87
C GLU A 124 -18.59 15.73 -17.43
N GLU A 125 -19.45 16.38 -16.64
CA GLU A 125 -19.13 16.66 -15.24
C GLU A 125 -19.05 15.36 -14.41
N ALA A 126 -19.95 14.40 -14.64
CA ALA A 126 -19.90 13.08 -14.00
C ALA A 126 -18.65 12.29 -14.41
N GLN A 127 -18.25 12.37 -15.68
CA GLN A 127 -17.04 11.76 -16.20
C GLN A 127 -15.78 12.31 -15.55
N MET A 128 -15.70 13.64 -15.40
CA MET A 128 -14.58 14.28 -14.71
C MET A 128 -14.51 13.88 -13.24
N GLN A 129 -15.66 13.82 -12.54
CA GLN A 129 -15.73 13.36 -11.16
C GLN A 129 -15.21 11.92 -11.01
N PHE A 130 -15.57 11.03 -11.92
CA PHE A 130 -15.09 9.65 -11.92
C PHE A 130 -13.60 9.52 -12.23
N HIS A 131 -13.05 10.32 -13.13
CA HIS A 131 -11.61 10.34 -13.37
C HIS A 131 -10.84 10.76 -12.11
N LEU A 132 -11.33 11.77 -11.39
CA LEU A 132 -10.76 12.17 -10.11
C LEU A 132 -10.86 11.04 -9.07
N ASP A 133 -12.03 10.40 -8.93
CA ASP A 133 -12.20 9.29 -7.99
C ASP A 133 -11.32 8.09 -8.34
N LYS A 134 -11.14 7.78 -9.64
CA LYS A 134 -10.24 6.72 -10.12
C LYS A 134 -8.78 7.03 -9.78
N MET A 135 -8.38 8.29 -9.91
CA MET A 135 -7.04 8.75 -9.54
C MET A 135 -6.81 8.63 -8.02
N VAL A 136 -7.78 9.09 -7.22
CA VAL A 136 -7.73 9.00 -5.74
C VAL A 136 -7.66 7.53 -5.30
N ASP A 137 -8.52 6.66 -5.84
CA ASP A 137 -8.51 5.23 -5.56
C ASP A 137 -7.16 4.58 -5.92
N GLY A 138 -6.53 5.04 -7.02
CA GLY A 138 -5.18 4.62 -7.40
C GLY A 138 -4.10 5.02 -6.37
N TYR A 139 -4.16 6.24 -5.84
CA TYR A 139 -3.26 6.68 -4.77
C TYR A 139 -3.51 5.96 -3.44
N ILE A 140 -4.76 5.60 -3.12
CA ILE A 140 -5.08 4.78 -1.95
C ILE A 140 -4.37 3.42 -2.03
N LEU A 141 -4.42 2.77 -3.20
CA LEU A 141 -3.70 1.52 -3.42
C LEU A 141 -2.19 1.68 -3.24
N ASP A 142 -1.62 2.79 -3.72
CA ASP A 142 -0.19 3.03 -3.59
C ASP A 142 0.24 3.24 -2.14
N ILE A 143 -0.57 3.96 -1.34
CA ILE A 143 -0.35 4.11 0.10
C ILE A 143 -0.38 2.74 0.80
N LEU A 144 -1.35 1.88 0.48
CA LEU A 144 -1.44 0.54 1.05
C LEU A 144 -0.27 -0.35 0.62
N ARG A 145 0.15 -0.27 -0.64
CA ARG A 145 1.36 -0.96 -1.14
C ARG A 145 2.59 -0.53 -0.36
N ASN A 146 2.79 0.78 -0.19
CA ASN A 146 3.93 1.33 0.54
C ASN A 146 3.95 0.86 2.01
N ARG A 147 2.78 0.78 2.65
CA ARG A 147 2.66 0.23 4.03
C ARG A 147 3.06 -1.24 4.09
N MET A 148 2.55 -2.05 3.15
CA MET A 148 2.89 -3.46 3.05
C MET A 148 4.40 -3.66 2.80
N GLN A 149 4.98 -2.92 1.85
CA GLN A 149 6.41 -2.97 1.54
C GLN A 149 7.28 -2.57 2.73
N ARG A 150 6.99 -1.44 3.38
CA ARG A 150 7.72 -1.00 4.59
C ARG A 150 7.64 -2.02 5.72
N CYS A 151 6.47 -2.66 5.91
CA CYS A 151 6.34 -3.70 6.92
C CYS A 151 7.23 -4.91 6.58
N ARG A 152 7.24 -5.33 5.31
CA ARG A 152 8.06 -6.45 4.82
C ARG A 152 9.55 -6.14 4.97
N GLU A 153 9.97 -4.93 4.62
CA GLU A 153 11.34 -4.46 4.80
C GLU A 153 11.74 -4.40 6.27
N TYR A 154 10.83 -4.02 7.16
CA TYR A 154 11.14 -3.96 8.59
C TYR A 154 11.35 -5.35 9.21
N TYR A 155 10.54 -6.34 8.80
CA TYR A 155 10.56 -7.67 9.41
C TYR A 155 11.32 -8.76 8.64
N MET A 156 11.85 -8.48 7.44
CA MET A 156 12.66 -9.31 6.53
C MET A 156 12.41 -10.84 6.61
N ASN A 157 12.89 -11.49 7.67
CA ASN A 157 12.82 -12.95 7.88
C ASN A 157 11.43 -13.48 8.31
N ASN A 158 10.56 -12.64 8.90
CA ASN A 158 9.23 -13.04 9.41
C ASN A 158 8.09 -12.14 8.88
N ALA A 159 8.23 -11.67 7.64
CA ALA A 159 7.30 -10.71 7.06
C ALA A 159 5.87 -11.25 6.93
N GLU A 160 5.68 -12.52 6.58
CA GLU A 160 4.34 -13.06 6.27
C GLU A 160 3.40 -13.08 7.49
N TYR A 161 3.88 -13.52 8.65
CA TYR A 161 3.08 -13.56 9.88
C TYR A 161 2.88 -12.16 10.47
N LYS A 162 3.95 -11.37 10.56
CA LYS A 162 3.90 -10.06 11.25
C LYS A 162 3.19 -8.99 10.43
N CYS A 163 3.27 -9.06 9.11
CA CYS A 163 2.64 -8.11 8.20
C CYS A 163 1.31 -8.58 7.63
N ALA A 164 0.75 -9.68 8.14
CA ALA A 164 -0.50 -10.28 7.66
C ALA A 164 -1.60 -9.24 7.42
N LYS A 165 -1.84 -8.36 8.41
CA LYS A 165 -2.86 -7.30 8.29
C LYS A 165 -2.58 -6.32 7.14
N CYS A 166 -1.33 -5.89 6.96
CA CYS A 166 -0.99 -4.94 5.90
C CYS A 166 -1.12 -5.58 4.51
N ILE A 167 -0.84 -6.88 4.41
CA ILE A 167 -1.00 -7.65 3.16
C ILE A 167 -2.49 -7.83 2.86
N ASP A 168 -3.28 -8.21 3.86
CA ASP A 168 -4.74 -8.39 3.73
C ASP A 168 -5.46 -7.10 3.33
N ASP A 169 -5.15 -5.98 4.01
CA ASP A 169 -5.69 -4.65 3.69
C ASP A 169 -5.38 -4.27 2.22
N PHE A 170 -4.17 -4.57 1.75
CA PHE A 170 -3.75 -4.30 0.38
C PHE A 170 -4.47 -5.19 -0.63
N GLU A 171 -4.52 -6.51 -0.41
CA GLU A 171 -5.18 -7.46 -1.33
C GLU A 171 -6.68 -7.21 -1.42
N GLN A 172 -7.34 -6.93 -0.30
CA GLN A 172 -8.74 -6.58 -0.28
C GLN A 172 -8.99 -5.29 -1.08
N ALA A 173 -8.15 -4.27 -0.90
CA ALA A 173 -8.28 -3.02 -1.63
C ALA A 173 -8.01 -3.21 -3.13
N GLU A 174 -7.00 -3.99 -3.51
CA GLU A 174 -6.69 -4.30 -4.90
C GLU A 174 -7.84 -5.05 -5.59
N LEU A 175 -8.43 -6.03 -4.91
CA LEU A 175 -9.60 -6.76 -5.40
C LEU A 175 -10.78 -5.81 -5.62
N ASN A 176 -11.07 -4.93 -4.66
CA ASN A 176 -12.14 -3.94 -4.79
C ASN A 176 -11.89 -2.97 -5.95
N TYR A 177 -10.64 -2.51 -6.10
CA TYR A 177 -10.23 -1.65 -7.21
C TYR A 177 -10.41 -2.35 -8.56
N TYR A 178 -10.01 -3.62 -8.67
CA TYR A 178 -10.18 -4.40 -9.90
C TYR A 178 -11.66 -4.66 -10.21
N ILE A 179 -12.48 -4.94 -9.21
CA ILE A 179 -13.93 -5.08 -9.38
C ILE A 179 -14.53 -3.80 -9.95
N LYS A 180 -14.07 -2.62 -9.50
CA LYS A 180 -14.56 -1.33 -10.00
C LYS A 180 -13.99 -1.01 -11.38
N TYR A 181 -12.67 -1.01 -11.55
CA TYR A 181 -12.00 -0.44 -12.72
C TYR A 181 -11.35 -1.45 -13.69
N GLY A 182 -11.24 -2.73 -13.31
CA GLY A 182 -10.60 -3.76 -14.14
C GLY A 182 -11.38 -4.05 -15.43
N ASP A 183 -10.71 -4.52 -16.47
CA ASP A 183 -11.30 -5.01 -17.74
C ASP A 183 -12.17 -4.00 -18.52
N MET A 184 -12.11 -2.70 -18.20
CA MET A 184 -12.88 -1.66 -18.92
C MET A 184 -12.17 -1.11 -20.17
N GLY A 185 -11.00 -1.67 -20.52
CA GLY A 185 -10.18 -1.23 -21.65
C GLY A 185 -9.50 0.13 -21.44
N TYR A 186 -8.84 0.63 -22.50
CA TYR A 186 -8.17 1.94 -22.49
C TYR A 186 -9.19 3.09 -22.45
N TYR A 187 -10.26 2.99 -23.23
CA TYR A 187 -11.36 3.96 -23.30
C TYR A 187 -12.40 3.77 -22.19
N GLY A 188 -11.97 3.36 -21.00
CA GLY A 188 -12.86 3.09 -19.87
C GLY A 188 -13.52 4.36 -19.33
N ASP A 189 -14.79 4.55 -19.69
CA ASP A 189 -15.64 5.69 -19.33
C ASP A 189 -16.55 5.38 -18.11
N VAL A 190 -17.14 6.39 -17.47
CA VAL A 190 -18.18 6.25 -16.45
C VAL A 190 -19.31 5.34 -16.90
N LEU A 191 -19.77 5.47 -18.15
CA LEU A 191 -20.85 4.64 -18.67
C LEU A 191 -20.47 3.15 -18.67
N THR A 192 -19.22 2.83 -19.00
CA THR A 192 -18.71 1.46 -18.99
C THR A 192 -18.63 0.91 -17.56
N ALA A 193 -18.17 1.73 -16.61
CA ALA A 193 -18.13 1.37 -15.20
C ALA A 193 -19.53 1.12 -14.63
N TYR A 194 -20.50 1.97 -14.98
CA TYR A 194 -21.89 1.80 -14.60
C TYR A 194 -22.52 0.54 -15.19
N THR A 195 -22.24 0.25 -16.47
CA THR A 195 -22.71 -0.99 -17.12
C THR A 195 -22.10 -2.23 -16.47
N LYS A 196 -20.81 -2.19 -16.11
CA LYS A 196 -20.14 -3.26 -15.37
C LYS A 196 -20.78 -3.48 -13.99
N GLN A 197 -21.09 -2.39 -13.27
CA GLN A 197 -21.79 -2.45 -11.99
C GLN A 197 -23.17 -3.11 -12.14
N LYS A 198 -23.96 -2.70 -13.15
CA LYS A 198 -25.25 -3.34 -13.46
C LYS A 198 -25.11 -4.83 -13.75
N HIS A 199 -24.15 -5.21 -14.58
CA HIS A 199 -23.88 -6.61 -14.89
C HIS A 199 -23.58 -7.42 -13.62
N ARG A 200 -22.76 -6.87 -12.72
CA ARG A 200 -22.44 -7.48 -11.42
C ARG A 200 -23.69 -7.66 -10.56
N MET A 201 -24.53 -6.64 -10.42
CA MET A 201 -25.77 -6.73 -9.63
C MET A 201 -26.76 -7.75 -10.20
N ILE A 202 -26.89 -7.83 -11.52
CA ILE A 202 -27.73 -8.83 -12.19
C ILE A 202 -27.17 -10.24 -11.95
N TRP A 203 -25.85 -10.41 -12.02
CA TRP A 203 -25.19 -11.68 -11.76
C TRP A 203 -25.34 -12.13 -10.31
N GLU A 204 -25.18 -11.20 -9.37
CA GLU A 204 -25.40 -11.40 -7.92
C GLU A 204 -26.81 -11.89 -7.63
N ARG A 205 -27.81 -11.25 -8.23
CA ARG A 205 -29.21 -11.65 -8.09
C ARG A 205 -29.48 -13.06 -8.61
N ARG A 206 -28.75 -13.51 -9.64
CA ARG A 206 -28.90 -14.86 -10.22
C ARG A 206 -28.18 -15.96 -9.43
N HIS A 207 -27.13 -15.62 -8.67
CA HIS A 207 -26.29 -16.59 -7.97
C HIS A 207 -26.13 -16.24 -6.48
N PRO A 208 -27.21 -16.30 -5.69
CA PRO A 208 -27.14 -16.02 -4.26
C PRO A 208 -26.28 -17.04 -3.51
N GLU A 209 -26.27 -18.30 -3.94
CA GLU A 209 -25.47 -19.39 -3.34
C GLU A 209 -23.95 -19.10 -3.36
N ILE A 210 -23.45 -18.58 -4.49
CA ILE A 210 -22.03 -18.24 -4.63
C ILE A 210 -21.68 -17.02 -3.76
N MET A 211 -22.63 -16.09 -3.60
CA MET A 211 -22.43 -14.91 -2.75
C MET A 211 -22.44 -15.24 -1.27
N ALA A 212 -23.31 -16.17 -0.83
CA ALA A 212 -23.30 -16.69 0.53
C ALA A 212 -21.97 -17.41 0.83
N ALA A 213 -21.54 -18.33 -0.04
CA ALA A 213 -20.26 -19.02 0.12
C ALA A 213 -19.05 -18.06 0.19
N ARG A 214 -19.05 -17.00 -0.64
CA ARG A 214 -18.01 -15.94 -0.59
C ARG A 214 -18.07 -15.08 0.67
N ALA A 215 -19.25 -14.88 1.25
CA ALA A 215 -19.41 -14.15 2.51
C ALA A 215 -18.86 -14.99 3.66
N GLU A 216 -19.24 -16.27 3.73
CA GLU A 216 -18.73 -17.24 4.71
C GLU A 216 -17.21 -17.35 4.66
N ALA A 217 -16.62 -17.55 3.47
CA ALA A 217 -15.16 -17.61 3.32
C ALA A 217 -14.44 -16.34 3.79
N ARG A 218 -15.04 -15.16 3.61
CA ARG A 218 -14.49 -13.88 4.11
C ARG A 218 -14.61 -13.76 5.62
N GLU A 219 -15.70 -14.24 6.21
CA GLU A 219 -15.85 -14.29 7.67
C GLU A 219 -14.85 -15.25 8.31
N GLU A 220 -14.68 -16.44 7.73
CA GLU A 220 -13.68 -17.41 8.19
C GLU A 220 -12.27 -16.83 8.11
N HIS A 221 -11.92 -16.18 7.00
CA HIS A 221 -10.62 -15.50 6.87
C HIS A 221 -10.41 -14.46 7.98
N LYS A 222 -11.42 -13.63 8.27
CA LYS A 222 -11.35 -12.66 9.38
C LYS A 222 -11.17 -13.34 10.74
N ARG A 223 -11.89 -14.43 11.01
CA ARG A 223 -11.73 -15.21 12.24
C ARG A 223 -10.32 -15.80 12.36
N GLN A 224 -9.76 -16.32 11.27
CA GLN A 224 -8.38 -16.84 11.27
C GLN A 224 -7.35 -15.72 11.52
N MET A 225 -7.57 -14.55 10.94
CA MET A 225 -6.74 -13.36 11.19
C MET A 225 -6.77 -12.91 12.66
N GLU A 226 -7.94 -12.94 13.30
CA GLU A 226 -8.09 -12.64 14.74
C GLU A 226 -7.38 -13.67 15.62
N LEU A 227 -7.37 -14.95 15.20
CA LEU A 227 -6.61 -16.03 15.85
C LEU A 227 -5.10 -15.95 15.59
N GLY A 228 -4.65 -15.03 14.71
CA GLY A 228 -3.25 -14.88 14.31
C GLY A 228 -2.79 -15.90 13.27
N ASN A 229 -3.69 -16.71 12.72
CA ASN A 229 -3.37 -17.63 11.63
C ASN A 229 -3.62 -16.92 10.30
N TYR A 230 -2.55 -16.52 9.62
CA TYR A 230 -2.66 -15.97 8.27
C TYR A 230 -2.42 -17.06 7.23
N ASP A 231 -3.38 -17.24 6.32
CA ASP A 231 -3.22 -18.10 5.15
C ASP A 231 -3.03 -17.24 3.89
N PRO A 232 -1.80 -17.12 3.36
CA PRO A 232 -1.54 -16.36 2.13
C PRO A 232 -2.23 -16.93 0.89
N SER A 233 -2.74 -18.16 0.93
CA SER A 233 -3.40 -18.80 -0.20
C SER A 233 -4.81 -18.28 -0.47
N PHE A 234 -5.46 -17.64 0.52
CA PHE A 234 -6.81 -17.12 0.40
C PHE A 234 -6.98 -16.12 -0.75
N TRP A 235 -6.03 -15.20 -0.89
CA TRP A 235 -6.02 -14.20 -1.97
C TRP A 235 -5.33 -14.69 -3.26
N LYS A 236 -4.53 -15.75 -3.20
CA LYS A 236 -3.82 -16.29 -4.36
C LYS A 236 -4.79 -17.06 -5.26
N ARG A 237 -4.76 -16.76 -6.56
CA ARG A 237 -5.40 -17.64 -7.55
C ARG A 237 -4.67 -18.99 -7.52
N LYS A 238 -5.42 -20.09 -7.65
CA LYS A 238 -4.89 -21.46 -7.65
C LYS A 238 -3.88 -21.72 -8.78
N ASP A 239 -3.84 -20.87 -9.80
CA ASP A 239 -2.92 -20.97 -10.94
C ASP A 239 -1.54 -20.36 -10.62
N PRO A 240 -0.46 -21.16 -10.56
CA PRO A 240 0.88 -20.67 -10.23
C PRO A 240 1.46 -19.69 -11.27
N ARG A 241 0.92 -19.68 -12.50
CA ARG A 241 1.32 -18.79 -13.60
C ARG A 241 0.79 -17.36 -13.43
N LEU A 242 -0.19 -17.15 -12.56
CA LEU A 242 -0.81 -15.87 -12.25
C LEU A 242 -0.31 -15.32 -10.91
N TYR A 243 0.93 -15.68 -10.52
CA TYR A 243 1.56 -15.13 -9.33
C TYR A 243 1.65 -13.60 -9.47
N LYS A 244 0.99 -12.88 -8.56
CA LYS A 244 1.06 -11.43 -8.52
C LYS A 244 2.45 -11.01 -8.04
N ASP A 245 3.26 -10.50 -8.97
CA ASP A 245 4.45 -9.77 -8.59
C ASP A 245 4.04 -8.40 -8.02
N TYR A 246 3.96 -8.29 -6.69
CA TYR A 246 3.69 -7.05 -5.96
C TYR A 246 4.71 -5.92 -6.22
N LEU A 247 5.75 -6.21 -7.00
CA LEU A 247 6.77 -5.27 -7.47
C LEU A 247 6.25 -4.34 -8.59
N ILE A 248 5.18 -4.70 -9.29
CA ILE A 248 4.67 -3.93 -10.43
C ILE A 248 3.51 -3.04 -9.99
N SER A 249 3.73 -1.74 -9.94
CA SER A 249 2.68 -0.75 -9.72
C SER A 249 1.72 -0.68 -10.91
N ILE A 250 0.43 -0.86 -10.67
CA ILE A 250 -0.66 -0.76 -11.67
C ILE A 250 -0.73 0.64 -12.31
N PHE A 251 -0.31 1.68 -11.58
CA PHE A 251 -0.14 3.04 -12.08
C PHE A 251 1.31 3.46 -11.84
N THR A 252 2.15 3.44 -12.88
CA THR A 252 3.38 4.24 -12.89
C THR A 252 3.21 5.32 -13.94
N PRO A 253 3.32 6.62 -13.62
CA PRO A 253 3.93 7.52 -14.58
C PRO A 253 5.41 7.09 -14.64
N TYR A 254 5.81 6.50 -15.77
CA TYR A 254 7.20 6.15 -16.07
C TYR A 254 7.91 5.27 -15.04
N ASN A 255 7.69 3.96 -15.16
CA ASN A 255 8.61 2.99 -14.57
C ASN A 255 9.87 2.89 -15.44
N TYR A 256 10.95 3.57 -15.07
CA TYR A 256 12.27 3.39 -15.70
C TYR A 256 12.92 2.02 -15.39
N SER A 257 12.27 1.14 -14.60
CA SER A 257 12.76 -0.22 -14.35
C SER A 257 12.61 -1.19 -15.53
N SER A 258 12.03 -0.75 -16.66
CA SER A 258 12.11 -1.52 -17.92
C SER A 258 13.54 -1.66 -18.45
N PHE A 259 14.48 -0.81 -18.02
CA PHE A 259 15.90 -0.92 -18.41
C PHE A 259 16.60 -2.14 -17.79
N LEU A 260 16.09 -2.69 -16.68
CA LEU A 260 16.69 -3.83 -15.97
C LEU A 260 15.94 -5.16 -16.16
N ARG A 261 14.88 -5.19 -17.00
CA ARG A 261 14.40 -6.48 -17.50
C ARG A 261 15.39 -6.93 -18.57
N PHE A 262 16.30 -7.84 -18.20
CA PHE A 262 16.97 -8.68 -19.19
C PHE A 262 15.91 -9.19 -20.16
N LYS A 263 16.13 -9.02 -21.47
CA LYS A 263 15.27 -9.57 -22.51
C LYS A 263 14.97 -11.02 -22.12
N ARG A 264 13.70 -11.35 -21.91
CA ARG A 264 13.30 -12.76 -21.91
C ARG A 264 13.61 -13.25 -23.33
N ASP A 265 14.34 -14.34 -23.46
CA ASP A 265 14.50 -14.96 -24.77
C ASP A 265 13.10 -15.32 -25.29
N GLU A 266 12.75 -14.79 -26.46
CA GLU A 266 11.47 -15.08 -27.08
C GLU A 266 11.42 -16.59 -27.39
N PRO A 267 10.29 -17.27 -27.12
CA PRO A 267 10.16 -18.68 -27.47
C PRO A 267 10.38 -18.84 -28.98
N SER A 268 11.31 -19.71 -29.38
CA SER A 268 11.57 -20.00 -30.80
C SER A 268 10.27 -20.38 -31.49
N GLN A 269 9.99 -19.79 -32.66
CA GLN A 269 8.79 -20.08 -33.43
C GLN A 269 8.93 -21.37 -34.25
N ASP A 270 10.11 -21.99 -34.27
CA ASP A 270 10.40 -23.16 -35.08
C ASP A 270 9.80 -24.45 -34.44
N PRO A 271 8.91 -25.18 -35.13
CA PRO A 271 8.28 -26.37 -34.57
C PRO A 271 9.25 -27.52 -34.23
N LYS A 272 10.40 -27.59 -34.92
CA LYS A 272 11.44 -28.60 -34.67
C LYS A 272 12.07 -28.46 -33.28
N PHE A 273 12.23 -27.22 -32.81
CA PHE A 273 12.83 -26.91 -31.52
C PHE A 273 12.06 -27.53 -30.34
N TYR A 274 10.73 -27.56 -30.41
CA TYR A 274 9.89 -28.15 -29.36
C TYR A 274 9.94 -29.68 -29.36
N LYS A 275 9.98 -30.31 -30.54
CA LYS A 275 10.12 -31.78 -30.66
C LYS A 275 11.43 -32.27 -30.07
N GLU A 276 12.55 -31.61 -30.41
CA GLU A 276 13.87 -31.98 -29.88
C GLU A 276 13.94 -31.85 -28.35
N ARG A 277 13.27 -30.85 -27.76
CA ARG A 277 13.18 -30.70 -26.31
C ARG A 277 12.33 -31.77 -25.63
N GLU A 278 11.22 -32.18 -26.25
CA GLU A 278 10.40 -33.28 -25.73
C GLU A 278 11.16 -34.61 -25.77
N GLU A 279 11.89 -34.86 -26.85
CA GLU A 279 12.75 -36.04 -26.99
C GLU A 279 13.91 -36.04 -25.97
N ALA A 280 14.55 -34.89 -25.73
CA ALA A 280 15.57 -34.73 -24.68
C ALA A 280 15.00 -34.93 -23.27
N ARG A 281 13.72 -34.55 -23.05
CA ARG A 281 13.01 -34.78 -21.78
C ARG A 281 12.71 -36.26 -21.57
N GLN A 282 12.33 -36.97 -22.63
CA GLN A 282 12.09 -38.41 -22.58
C GLN A 282 13.39 -39.21 -22.39
N LYS A 283 14.51 -38.73 -22.92
CA LYS A 283 15.85 -39.31 -22.72
C LYS A 283 16.47 -38.97 -21.35
N GLY A 284 15.83 -38.10 -20.56
CA GLY A 284 16.32 -37.70 -19.23
C GLY A 284 17.51 -36.73 -19.24
N GLU A 285 17.88 -36.19 -20.41
CA GLU A 285 19.02 -35.28 -20.59
C GLU A 285 18.62 -33.80 -20.48
N TYR A 286 17.35 -33.53 -20.20
CA TYR A 286 16.80 -32.18 -20.16
C TYR A 286 17.27 -31.40 -18.94
N LYS A 287 18.09 -30.38 -19.19
CA LYS A 287 18.48 -29.36 -18.20
C LYS A 287 17.43 -28.25 -18.20
N GLU A 288 16.78 -28.03 -17.06
CA GLU A 288 15.94 -26.84 -16.89
C GLU A 288 16.80 -25.58 -17.06
N PRO A 289 16.30 -24.53 -17.73
CA PRO A 289 17.01 -23.26 -17.75
C PRO A 289 17.17 -22.79 -16.31
N ALA A 290 18.39 -22.35 -15.96
CA ALA A 290 18.69 -21.88 -14.62
C ALA A 290 17.67 -20.82 -14.22
N ASN A 291 16.97 -21.05 -13.11
CA ASN A 291 16.14 -20.02 -12.50
C ASN A 291 17.06 -18.82 -12.20
N PRO A 292 16.81 -17.63 -12.75
CA PRO A 292 17.68 -16.47 -12.51
C PRO A 292 17.73 -16.05 -11.03
N ASN A 293 16.82 -16.57 -10.20
CA ASN A 293 16.82 -16.38 -8.75
C ASN A 293 17.74 -17.36 -7.99
N LEU A 294 18.40 -18.30 -8.66
CA LEU A 294 19.27 -19.32 -8.06
C LEU A 294 20.77 -19.04 -8.25
N ILE A 295 21.14 -17.89 -8.82
CA ILE A 295 22.54 -17.47 -8.95
C ILE A 295 22.73 -16.23 -8.08
N TRP A 296 22.94 -16.44 -6.79
CA TRP A 296 23.87 -15.71 -5.90
C TRP A 296 23.96 -16.55 -4.60
N PRO A 297 25.14 -16.70 -3.98
CA PRO A 297 25.32 -17.54 -2.79
C PRO A 297 24.44 -17.15 -1.60
#